data_AF-A0A5J4PW98-F1
#
_entry.id   AF-A0A5J4PW98-F1
#
_cell.length_a   1.000
_cell.length_b   1.000
_cell.length_c   1.000
_cell.angle_alpha   90.00
_cell.angle_beta   90.00
_cell.angle_gamma   90.00
#
_symmetry.space_group_name_H-M   'P 1'
#
loop_
_entity.id
_entity.type
_entity.pdbx_description
1 polymer ?
#
loop_
_entity_poly.entity_id
_entity_poly.type
_entity_poly.pdbx_seq_one_letter_code
_entity_poly.pdbx_strand_id
1 'polypeptide(L)'
;NRGGLYQVEDTLNACFRFDNGLTGSGIWCFVADKSSKEDTIEIIGDKGTIRFSTFAFTPITLHTERGREEIPFEKNPENIQYFLVQAVVDHLLGKSICTCTGESATVTNWALDKILGKI
;
A
#
# COMPACT_ATOMS: atom_id res chain seq x y z
N ASN A 1 -8.91 8.16 17.50
CA ASN A 1 -8.33 9.52 17.44
C ASN A 1 -7.42 9.75 18.65
N ARG A 2 -6.23 10.33 18.47
CA ARG A 2 -5.22 10.56 19.53
C ARG A 2 -4.76 12.02 19.63
N GLY A 3 -4.67 12.74 18.52
CA GLY A 3 -4.21 14.13 18.45
C GLY A 3 -5.31 15.18 18.64
N GLY A 4 -6.58 14.81 18.51
CA GLY A 4 -7.71 15.72 18.78
C GLY A 4 -7.86 16.89 17.80
N LEU A 5 -7.23 16.81 16.63
CA LEU A 5 -7.19 17.91 15.64
C LEU A 5 -8.41 17.95 14.70
N TYR A 6 -9.09 16.82 14.52
CA TYR A 6 -10.23 16.65 13.61
C TYR A 6 -11.02 15.39 14.01
N GLN A 7 -12.25 15.24 13.49
CA GLN A 7 -13.10 14.08 13.83
C GLN A 7 -12.63 12.77 13.19
N VAL A 8 -12.05 12.83 11.99
CA VAL A 8 -11.53 11.66 11.26
C VAL A 8 -10.47 10.92 12.08
N GLU A 9 -10.40 9.60 11.96
CA GLU A 9 -9.40 8.79 12.64
C GLU A 9 -7.97 9.16 12.18
N ASP A 10 -7.11 9.52 13.13
CA ASP A 10 -5.69 9.88 12.90
C ASP A 10 -4.72 8.75 13.26
N THR A 11 -5.19 7.74 14.00
CA THR A 11 -4.41 6.61 14.49
C THR A 11 -5.29 5.37 14.43
N LEU A 12 -4.87 4.41 13.60
CA LEU A 12 -5.59 3.18 13.32
C LEU A 12 -4.60 2.01 13.32
N ASN A 13 -5.01 0.90 13.93
CA ASN A 13 -4.32 -0.38 13.83
C ASN A 13 -5.31 -1.41 13.31
N ALA A 14 -4.87 -2.26 12.39
CA ALA A 14 -5.68 -3.36 11.87
C ALA A 14 -4.86 -4.65 11.88
N CYS A 15 -5.54 -5.75 12.20
CA CYS A 15 -5.06 -7.10 11.95
C CYS A 15 -6.13 -7.82 11.15
N PHE A 16 -5.74 -8.51 10.08
CA PHE A 16 -6.66 -9.19 9.18
C PHE A 16 -6.11 -10.55 8.77
N ARG A 17 -7.02 -11.42 8.32
CA ARG A 17 -6.69 -12.77 7.85
C ARG A 17 -7.43 -13.02 6.54
N PHE A 18 -6.70 -13.45 5.53
CA PHE A 18 -7.23 -13.89 4.25
C PHE A 18 -7.87 -15.27 4.37
N ASP A 19 -8.72 -15.63 3.40
CA ASP A 19 -9.44 -16.92 3.39
C ASP A 19 -8.49 -18.14 3.40
N ASN A 20 -7.30 -17.99 2.82
CA ASN A 20 -6.26 -19.03 2.83
C ASN A 20 -5.47 -19.12 4.15
N GLY A 21 -5.83 -18.32 5.16
CA GLY A 21 -5.18 -18.28 6.47
C GLY A 21 -3.99 -17.32 6.58
N LEU A 22 -3.51 -16.72 5.49
CA LEU A 22 -2.47 -15.69 5.54
C LEU A 22 -2.93 -14.52 6.40
N THR A 23 -2.06 -13.99 7.25
CA THR A 23 -2.36 -12.86 8.12
C THR A 23 -1.62 -11.61 7.68
N GLY A 24 -2.22 -10.45 7.93
CA GLY A 24 -1.57 -9.16 7.77
C GLY A 24 -1.91 -8.22 8.92
N SER A 25 -1.08 -7.22 9.10
CA SER A 25 -1.31 -6.13 10.05
C SER A 25 -0.89 -4.80 9.44
N GLY A 26 -1.58 -3.73 9.83
CA GLY A 26 -1.28 -2.38 9.37
C GLY A 26 -1.44 -1.37 10.49
N ILE A 27 -0.58 -0.35 10.48
CA ILE A 27 -0.59 0.77 11.41
C ILE A 27 -0.58 2.04 10.59
N TRP A 28 -1.53 2.93 10.86
CA TRP A 28 -1.59 4.27 10.26
C TRP A 28 -1.65 5.29 11.40
N CYS A 29 -0.61 6.11 11.53
CA CYS A 29 -0.53 7.14 12.57
C CYS A 29 -0.09 8.47 11.97
N PHE A 30 -1.03 9.39 11.80
CA PHE A 30 -0.81 10.73 11.21
C PHE A 30 -0.37 11.78 12.23
N VAL A 31 -0.28 11.40 13.50
CA VAL A 31 0.15 12.25 14.63
C VAL A 31 1.42 11.75 15.29
N ALA A 32 2.14 10.82 14.64
CA ALA A 32 3.46 10.39 15.07
C ALA A 32 4.45 11.56 14.99
N ASP A 33 5.46 11.54 15.87
CA ASP A 33 6.54 12.52 15.82
C ASP A 33 7.32 12.41 14.49
N LYS A 34 7.86 13.54 14.01
CA LYS A 34 8.63 13.58 12.75
C LYS A 34 9.82 12.63 12.75
N SER A 35 10.44 12.37 13.91
CA SER A 35 11.54 11.42 14.05
C SER A 35 11.13 9.97 13.80
N SER A 36 9.83 9.67 13.92
CA SER A 36 9.24 8.34 13.70
C SER A 36 8.49 8.26 12.37
N LYS A 37 8.76 9.18 11.42
CA LYS A 37 8.14 9.14 10.10
C LYS A 37 8.60 7.88 9.37
N GLU A 38 7.67 6.97 9.15
CA GLU A 38 7.89 5.71 8.45
C GLU A 38 6.79 5.48 7.41
N ASP A 39 7.19 4.96 6.26
CA ASP A 39 6.31 4.43 5.23
C ASP A 39 6.95 3.14 4.75
N THR A 40 6.32 2.02 5.09
CA THR A 40 6.89 0.70 4.90
C THR A 40 5.78 -0.30 4.69
N ILE A 41 5.97 -1.12 3.67
CA ILE A 41 5.22 -2.34 3.41
C ILE A 41 6.23 -3.48 3.44
N GLU A 42 5.92 -4.52 4.19
CA GLU A 42 6.73 -5.73 4.28
C GLU A 42 5.88 -6.94 3.89
N ILE A 43 6.41 -7.77 3.01
CA ILE A 43 5.80 -9.03 2.59
C ILE A 43 6.79 -10.13 2.91
N ILE A 44 6.37 -11.07 3.75
CA ILE A 44 7.17 -12.19 4.21
C ILE A 44 6.67 -13.45 3.50
N GLY A 45 7.54 -14.07 2.71
CA GLY A 45 7.30 -15.32 2.02
C GLY A 45 8.15 -16.46 2.58
N ASP A 46 8.01 -17.63 1.98
CA ASP A 46 8.79 -18.84 2.30
C ASP A 46 10.28 -18.72 1.93
N LYS A 47 10.61 -17.89 0.93
CA LYS A 47 11.97 -17.72 0.38
C LYS A 47 12.65 -16.43 0.80
N GLY A 48 12.00 -15.64 1.65
CA GLY A 48 12.53 -14.36 2.10
C GLY A 48 11.49 -13.28 2.28
N THR A 49 11.98 -12.06 2.48
CA THR A 49 11.19 -10.88 2.78
C THR A 49 11.48 -9.78 1.78
N ILE A 50 10.44 -9.15 1.25
CA ILE A 50 10.54 -7.92 0.48
C ILE A 50 9.96 -6.76 1.28
N ARG A 51 10.70 -5.66 1.37
CA ARG A 51 10.28 -4.44 2.05
C ARG A 51 10.47 -3.24 1.14
N PHE A 52 9.44 -2.41 1.02
CA PHE A 52 9.41 -1.24 0.14
C PHE A 52 8.52 -0.13 0.73
N SER A 53 8.51 1.03 0.10
CA SER A 53 7.71 2.19 0.49
C SER A 53 6.88 2.70 -0.69
N THR A 54 5.83 3.47 -0.38
CA THR A 54 4.88 4.00 -1.38
C THR A 54 5.05 5.50 -1.63
N PHE A 55 5.32 6.25 -0.57
CA PHE A 55 5.48 7.70 -0.53
C PHE A 55 6.91 8.12 -0.15
N ALA A 56 7.65 7.30 0.58
CA ALA A 56 9.02 7.63 0.99
C ALA A 56 10.07 7.34 -0.09
N PHE A 57 9.75 6.49 -1.09
CA PHE A 57 10.66 6.10 -2.18
C PHE A 57 12.03 5.60 -1.68
N THR A 58 12.06 4.97 -0.50
CA THR A 58 13.22 4.24 -0.01
C THR A 58 13.52 3.06 -0.94
N PRO A 59 14.78 2.60 -1.07
CA PRO A 59 15.11 1.41 -1.84
C PRO A 59 14.23 0.21 -1.49
N ILE A 60 13.89 -0.60 -2.49
CA ILE A 60 13.27 -1.90 -2.24
C ILE A 60 14.36 -2.79 -1.67
N THR A 61 14.10 -3.40 -0.51
CA THR A 61 15.03 -4.34 0.12
C THR A 61 14.50 -5.75 -0.04
N LEU A 62 15.37 -6.66 -0.46
CA LEU A 62 15.08 -8.08 -0.61
C LEU A 62 16.03 -8.86 0.30
N HIS A 63 15.47 -9.62 1.24
CA HIS A 63 16.24 -10.45 2.16
C HIS A 63 15.92 -11.92 1.91
N THR A 64 16.92 -12.71 1.53
CA THR A 64 16.80 -14.15 1.25
C THR A 64 17.93 -14.91 1.92
N GLU A 65 17.99 -16.24 1.73
CA GLU A 65 19.13 -17.06 2.16
C GLU A 65 20.48 -16.60 1.59
N ARG A 66 20.48 -15.86 0.47
CA ARG A 66 21.69 -15.31 -0.16
C ARG A 66 22.17 -14.01 0.49
N GLY A 67 21.41 -13.47 1.44
CA GLY A 67 21.66 -12.21 2.12
C GLY A 67 20.67 -11.12 1.73
N ARG A 68 21.07 -9.87 2.00
CA ARG A 68 20.27 -8.67 1.75
C ARG A 68 20.73 -7.98 0.48
N GLU A 69 19.79 -7.68 -0.39
CA GLU A 69 19.96 -6.89 -1.60
C GLU A 69 19.12 -5.61 -1.49
N GLU A 70 19.63 -4.51 -2.01
CA GLU A 70 18.90 -3.25 -2.14
C GLU A 70 18.76 -2.90 -3.62
N ILE A 71 17.53 -2.68 -4.04
CA ILE A 71 17.17 -2.27 -5.40
C ILE A 71 16.79 -0.79 -5.30
N PRO A 72 17.68 0.13 -5.71
CA PRO A 72 17.43 1.56 -5.61
C PRO A 72 16.39 2.01 -6.65
N PHE A 73 15.67 3.08 -6.32
CA PHE A 73 14.97 3.85 -7.34
C PHE A 73 15.97 4.82 -7.98
N GLU A 74 16.36 4.60 -9.24
CA GLU A 74 17.29 5.50 -9.94
C GLU A 74 16.72 6.92 -10.07
N LYS A 75 15.41 7.02 -10.31
CA LYS A 75 14.65 8.26 -10.33
C LYS A 75 13.19 7.93 -10.06
N ASN A 76 12.52 8.75 -9.25
CA ASN A 76 11.07 8.65 -9.13
C ASN A 76 10.42 8.92 -10.50
N PRO A 77 9.36 8.17 -10.87
CA PRO A 77 8.63 8.48 -12.09
C PRO A 77 8.13 9.92 -12.03
N GLU A 78 8.33 10.68 -13.12
CA GLU A 78 7.80 12.05 -13.23
C GLU A 78 6.28 12.06 -13.03
N ASN A 79 5.61 11.06 -13.59
CA ASN A 79 4.17 10.88 -13.52
C ASN A 79 3.85 9.53 -12.85
N ILE A 80 3.59 9.53 -11.54
CA ILE A 80 3.30 8.32 -10.75
C ILE A 80 2.11 7.52 -11.33
N GLN A 81 1.08 8.23 -11.82
CA GLN A 81 -0.15 7.62 -12.31
C GLN A 81 -0.14 7.30 -13.81
N TYR A 82 1.00 7.51 -14.50
CA TYR A 82 1.09 7.42 -15.96
C TYR A 82 0.49 6.11 -16.52
N PHE A 83 0.89 4.96 -15.96
CA PHE A 83 0.41 3.66 -16.45
C PHE A 83 -1.09 3.45 -16.28
N LEU A 84 -1.69 3.98 -15.20
CA LEU A 84 -3.14 3.91 -15.01
C LEU A 84 -3.86 4.80 -16.02
N VAL A 85 -3.39 6.04 -16.20
CA VAL A 85 -3.97 6.98 -17.18
C VAL A 85 -3.87 6.39 -18.59
N GLN A 86 -2.72 5.84 -18.95
CA GLN A 86 -2.52 5.19 -20.24
C GLN A 86 -3.48 4.02 -20.44
N ALA A 87 -3.65 3.15 -19.42
CA ALA A 87 -4.60 2.03 -19.48
C ALA A 87 -6.04 2.50 -19.70
N VAL A 88 -6.46 3.58 -19.03
CA VAL A 88 -7.78 4.20 -19.23
C VAL A 88 -7.93 4.75 -20.65
N VAL A 89 -6.93 5.49 -21.14
CA VAL A 89 -6.94 6.05 -22.49
C VAL A 89 -7.02 4.96 -23.55
N ASP A 90 -6.21 3.90 -23.43
CA ASP A 90 -6.21 2.79 -24.39
C ASP A 90 -7.54 2.03 -24.36
N HIS A 91 -8.19 1.93 -23.21
CA HIS A 91 -9.53 1.37 -23.11
C HIS A 91 -10.58 2.22 -23.84
N LEU A 92 -10.58 3.53 -23.61
CA LEU A 92 -11.51 4.46 -24.28
C LEU A 92 -11.31 4.48 -25.81
N LEU A 93 -10.09 4.25 -26.27
CA LEU A 93 -9.75 4.14 -27.70
C LEU A 93 -9.99 2.73 -28.28
N GLY A 94 -10.47 1.77 -27.49
CA GLY A 94 -10.73 0.39 -27.93
C GLY A 94 -9.48 -0.44 -28.22
N LYS A 95 -8.30 -0.02 -27.70
CA LYS A 95 -7.02 -0.71 -27.90
C LYS A 95 -6.77 -1.82 -26.88
N SER A 96 -7.32 -1.68 -25.66
CA SER A 96 -7.15 -2.66 -24.58
C SER A 96 -8.34 -2.63 -23.61
N ILE A 97 -8.33 -3.50 -22.60
CA ILE A 97 -9.32 -3.45 -21.51
C ILE A 97 -8.62 -2.97 -20.24
N CYS A 98 -9.09 -1.84 -19.68
CA CYS A 98 -8.65 -1.38 -18.37
C CYS A 98 -9.41 -2.15 -17.29
N THR A 99 -8.70 -2.89 -16.45
CA THR A 99 -9.29 -3.66 -15.34
C THR A 99 -9.41 -2.86 -14.04
N CYS A 100 -8.83 -1.66 -13.98
CA CYS A 100 -8.90 -0.76 -12.83
C CYS A 100 -10.21 0.04 -12.84
N THR A 101 -11.33 -0.63 -12.60
CA THR A 101 -12.68 -0.06 -12.58
C THR A 101 -13.10 0.37 -11.18
N GLY A 102 -14.16 1.18 -11.07
CA GLY A 102 -14.78 1.50 -9.78
C GLY A 102 -15.23 0.24 -9.01
N GLU A 103 -15.74 -0.77 -9.72
CA GLU A 103 -16.11 -2.06 -9.13
C GLU A 103 -14.90 -2.80 -8.54
N SER A 104 -13.76 -2.82 -9.25
CA SER A 104 -12.54 -3.46 -8.76
C SER A 104 -12.00 -2.82 -7.46
N ALA A 105 -12.27 -1.52 -7.25
CA ALA A 105 -11.87 -0.80 -6.05
C ALA A 105 -12.78 -1.08 -4.82
N THR A 106 -13.97 -1.66 -5.02
CA THR A 106 -14.95 -1.86 -3.94
C THR A 106 -14.43 -2.76 -2.82
N VAL A 107 -13.60 -3.75 -3.13
CA VAL A 107 -13.02 -4.67 -2.12
C VAL A 107 -12.13 -3.91 -1.14
N THR A 108 -11.36 -2.93 -1.61
CA THR A 108 -10.54 -2.08 -0.74
C THR A 108 -11.42 -1.24 0.19
N ASN A 109 -12.48 -0.62 -0.34
CA ASN A 109 -13.42 0.15 0.49
C ASN A 109 -14.13 -0.73 1.52
N TRP A 110 -14.59 -1.92 1.13
CA TRP A 110 -15.19 -2.90 2.03
C TRP A 110 -14.25 -3.26 3.19
N ALA A 111 -12.96 -3.52 2.90
CA ALA A 111 -11.97 -3.83 3.92
C ALA A 111 -11.76 -2.65 4.88
N LEU A 112 -11.67 -1.42 4.36
CA LEU A 112 -11.53 -0.22 5.19
C LEU A 112 -12.75 0.02 6.07
N ASP A 113 -13.97 -0.14 5.54
CA ASP A 113 -15.19 0.03 6.32
C ASP A 113 -15.30 -1.02 7.43
N LYS A 114 -14.87 -2.27 7.17
CA LYS A 114 -14.75 -3.32 8.19
C LYS A 114 -13.77 -2.94 9.29
N ILE A 115 -12.58 -2.45 8.92
CA ILE A 115 -11.56 -2.02 9.88
C ILE A 115 -12.07 -0.86 10.74
N LEU A 116 -12.84 0.07 10.16
CA LEU A 116 -13.43 1.21 10.85
C LEU A 116 -14.73 0.86 11.61
N GLY A 117 -15.21 -0.39 11.54
CA GLY A 117 -16.45 -0.82 12.19
C GLY A 117 -17.71 -0.16 11.63
N LYS A 118 -17.68 0.29 10.38
CA LYS A 118 -18.83 0.92 9.69
C LYS A 118 -19.82 -0.10 9.13
N ILE A 119 -19.38 -1.34 8.92
CA ILE A 119 -20.18 -2.47 8.41
C ILE A 119 -19.86 -3.79 9.11
#